data_AF-F4N5M4-F1
#
_entry.id   AF-F4N5M4-F1
#
_cell.length_a   1.000
_cell.length_b   1.000
_cell.length_c   1.000
_cell.angle_alpha   90.00
_cell.angle_beta   90.00
_cell.angle_gamma   90.00
#
_symmetry.space_group_name_H-M   'P 1'
#
loop_
_entity.id
_entity.type
_entity.pdbx_description
1 polymer ?
#
loop_
_entity_poly.entity_id
_entity_poly.type
_entity_poly.pdbx_seq_one_letter_code
_entity_poly.pdbx_strand_id
1 'polypeptide(L)'
;MMRISKNLPLGQKKPRRNIQLVLERWGVWAKDNSGIDYSSIAAGFKGLLPYTTPSRPSCCDDDGLAVDGCVSRLKRHRYDEWELVIRHYVYNQSKRAIARQQKKDERAIRINLQMAEGFVDGCLAMMDICLEMDTEIQN
;
A
#
# COMPACT_ATOMS: atom_id res chain seq x y z
N MET A 1 15.25 16.41 3.92
CA MET A 1 15.25 16.59 5.39
C MET A 1 14.08 15.76 5.91
N MET A 2 14.36 14.52 6.34
CA MET A 2 13.34 13.55 6.73
C MET A 2 12.73 14.04 8.06
N ARG A 3 11.44 14.36 8.08
CA ARG A 3 10.76 14.76 9.32
C ARG A 3 10.81 13.56 10.27
N ILE A 4 11.35 13.83 11.45
CA ILE A 4 11.39 12.92 12.60
C ILE A 4 9.96 12.39 12.80
N SER A 5 9.82 11.06 12.84
CA SER A 5 8.59 10.37 13.20
C SER A 5 7.94 11.08 14.40
N LYS A 6 6.70 11.53 14.25
CA LYS A 6 5.93 12.08 15.37
C LYS A 6 5.73 10.94 16.39
N ASN A 7 6.62 10.84 17.38
CA ASN A 7 6.52 9.88 18.46
C ASN A 7 5.27 10.20 19.29
N LEU A 8 4.37 9.23 19.44
CA LEU A 8 3.18 9.34 20.27
C LEU A 8 3.61 9.33 21.75
N PRO A 9 2.99 10.12 22.64
CA PRO A 9 3.29 10.07 24.06
C PRO A 9 3.10 8.65 24.63
N LEU A 10 4.08 8.22 25.43
CA LEU A 10 4.09 6.95 26.14
C LEU A 10 2.76 6.73 26.88
N GLY A 11 2.04 5.66 26.53
CA GLY A 11 0.81 5.24 27.22
C GLY A 11 -0.50 5.39 26.45
N GLN A 12 -0.51 5.97 25.24
CA GLN A 12 -1.70 5.96 24.39
C GLN A 12 -1.81 4.65 23.60
N LYS A 13 -2.94 3.96 23.73
CA LYS A 13 -3.27 2.78 22.91
C LYS A 13 -3.47 3.22 21.47
N LYS A 14 -2.52 2.90 20.59
CA LYS A 14 -2.58 3.26 19.16
C LYS A 14 -3.89 2.70 18.57
N PRO A 15 -4.74 3.53 17.94
CA PRO A 15 -5.99 3.06 17.36
C PRO A 15 -5.68 2.02 16.28
N ARG A 16 -6.57 1.02 16.14
CA ARG A 16 -6.35 -0.10 15.22
C ARG A 16 -6.44 0.40 13.78
N ARG A 17 -5.29 0.44 13.10
CA ARG A 17 -5.15 0.83 11.70
C ARG A 17 -5.91 -0.14 10.78
N ASN A 18 -6.73 0.38 9.88
CA ASN A 18 -7.24 -0.40 8.75
C ASN A 18 -6.19 -0.47 7.64
N ILE A 19 -5.36 -1.51 7.68
CA ILE A 19 -4.25 -1.70 6.75
C ILE A 19 -4.68 -1.80 5.28
N GLN A 20 -5.90 -2.28 5.00
CA GLN A 20 -6.41 -2.39 3.63
C GLN A 20 -6.60 -0.99 3.03
N LEU A 21 -7.19 -0.07 3.78
CA LEU A 21 -7.38 1.30 3.34
C LEU A 21 -6.04 2.06 3.23
N VAL A 22 -5.07 1.78 4.11
CA VAL A 22 -3.70 2.30 3.96
C VAL A 22 -3.06 1.83 2.64
N LEU A 23 -3.15 0.53 2.33
CA LEU A 23 -2.62 -0.02 1.09
C LEU A 23 -3.39 0.44 -0.15
N GLU A 24 -4.68 0.73 -0.04
CA GLU A 24 -5.46 1.37 -1.12
C GLU A 24 -4.94 2.77 -1.45
N ARG A 25 -4.72 3.62 -0.43
CA ARG A 25 -4.19 4.98 -0.63
C ARG A 25 -2.74 4.96 -1.11
N TRP A 26 -1.92 4.09 -0.54
CA TRP A 26 -0.55 3.86 -1.00
C TRP A 26 -0.52 3.34 -2.44
N GLY A 27 -1.45 2.46 -2.84
CA GLY A 27 -1.52 1.94 -4.20
C GLY A 27 -1.78 3.02 -5.25
N VAL A 28 -2.57 4.05 -4.90
CA VAL A 28 -2.76 5.23 -5.76
C VAL A 28 -1.47 6.04 -5.85
N TRP A 29 -0.84 6.35 -4.71
CA TRP A 29 0.43 7.08 -4.65
C TRP A 29 1.55 6.37 -5.43
N ALA A 30 1.67 5.06 -5.28
CA ALA A 30 2.75 4.25 -5.85
C ALA A 30 2.74 4.21 -7.38
N LYS A 31 1.58 4.33 -8.03
CA LYS A 31 1.48 4.43 -9.50
C LYS A 31 2.26 5.62 -10.06
N ASP A 32 2.28 6.70 -9.30
CA ASP A 32 2.76 7.99 -9.75
C ASP A 32 4.14 8.34 -9.19
N ASN A 33 4.53 7.75 -8.06
CA ASN A 33 5.67 8.22 -7.24
C ASN A 33 6.67 7.12 -6.80
N SER A 34 6.44 5.83 -7.07
CA SER A 34 7.29 4.75 -6.52
C SER A 34 8.70 4.61 -7.14
N GLY A 35 9.02 5.33 -8.22
CA GLY A 35 10.29 5.19 -8.94
C GLY A 35 10.47 3.84 -9.66
N ILE A 36 9.49 2.95 -9.52
CA ILE A 36 9.33 1.70 -10.27
C ILE A 36 8.18 1.97 -11.24
N ASP A 37 8.36 1.64 -12.51
CA ASP A 37 7.52 2.09 -13.63
C ASP A 37 6.11 1.44 -13.64
N TYR A 38 5.33 1.66 -12.58
CA TYR A 38 3.94 1.20 -12.46
C TYR A 38 2.95 2.12 -13.16
N SER A 39 3.40 3.26 -13.69
CA SER A 39 2.53 4.21 -14.36
C SER A 39 2.00 3.62 -15.67
N SER A 40 0.67 3.60 -15.83
CA SER A 40 0.05 3.27 -17.11
C SER A 40 0.14 4.41 -18.13
N ILE A 41 0.63 5.58 -17.70
CA ILE A 41 0.78 6.78 -18.54
C ILE A 41 2.28 6.99 -18.74
N ALA A 42 2.70 7.09 -19.99
CA ALA A 42 4.08 7.45 -20.29
C ALA A 42 4.45 8.79 -19.62
N ALA A 43 5.61 8.88 -19.00
CA ALA A 43 6.01 10.02 -18.16
C ALA A 43 5.83 11.41 -18.84
N GLY A 44 5.95 11.49 -20.17
CA GLY A 44 5.73 12.73 -20.95
C GLY A 44 4.27 13.17 -21.12
N PHE A 45 3.28 12.35 -20.73
CA PHE A 45 1.85 12.65 -20.84
C PHE A 45 1.16 12.88 -19.48
N LYS A 46 1.90 12.78 -18.37
CA LYS A 46 1.38 13.02 -17.02
C LYS A 46 0.91 14.48 -16.91
N GLY A 47 -0.37 14.70 -16.62
CA GLY A 47 -0.99 16.02 -16.51
C GLY A 47 -1.55 16.62 -17.82
N LEU A 48 -1.35 15.96 -18.97
CA LEU A 48 -1.92 16.40 -20.25
C LEU A 48 -3.26 15.73 -20.58
N LEU A 49 -3.51 14.55 -20.03
CA LEU A 49 -4.77 13.82 -20.24
C LEU A 49 -5.79 14.20 -19.15
N PRO A 50 -7.06 14.48 -19.51
CA PRO A 50 -8.10 14.71 -18.52
C PRO A 50 -8.26 13.48 -17.63
N TYR A 51 -8.39 13.69 -16.32
CA TYR A 51 -8.53 12.61 -15.35
C TYR A 51 -9.90 11.94 -15.51
N THR A 52 -9.95 10.73 -16.06
CA THR A 52 -11.21 10.08 -16.51
C THR A 52 -11.88 9.19 -15.47
N THR A 53 -11.26 8.91 -14.33
CA THR A 53 -11.82 8.05 -13.27
C THR A 53 -12.04 8.84 -11.98
N PRO A 54 -13.07 8.58 -11.17
CA PRO A 54 -13.15 9.16 -9.83
C PRO A 54 -11.88 8.80 -9.06
N SER A 55 -11.15 9.81 -8.60
CA SER A 55 -9.86 9.65 -7.92
C SER A 55 -10.09 8.93 -6.60
N ARG A 56 -9.52 7.73 -6.45
CA ARG A 56 -9.35 7.14 -5.12
C ARG A 56 -8.37 8.04 -4.34
N PRO A 57 -8.60 8.29 -3.04
CA PRO A 57 -7.70 9.14 -2.28
C PRO A 57 -6.28 8.56 -2.29
N SER A 58 -5.30 9.40 -2.63
CA SER A 58 -3.87 9.08 -2.47
C SER A 58 -3.41 9.45 -1.06
N CYS A 59 -2.35 8.81 -0.57
CA CYS A 59 -1.62 9.32 0.60
C CYS A 59 -0.63 10.43 0.22
N CYS A 60 -0.05 11.10 1.22
CA CYS A 60 1.05 12.04 1.06
C CYS A 60 2.38 11.30 0.82
N ASP A 61 3.42 12.03 0.42
CA ASP A 61 4.74 11.45 0.10
C ASP A 61 5.41 10.79 1.31
N ASP A 62 5.32 11.39 2.50
CA ASP A 62 5.93 10.83 3.72
C ASP A 62 5.31 9.47 4.09
N ASP A 63 3.97 9.39 4.07
CA ASP A 63 3.25 8.13 4.28
C ASP A 63 3.53 7.13 3.16
N GLY A 64 3.58 7.61 1.91
CA GLY A 64 3.86 6.81 0.73
C GLY A 64 5.21 6.12 0.81
N LEU A 65 6.26 6.87 1.15
CA LEU A 65 7.62 6.35 1.35
C LEU A 65 7.71 5.40 2.55
N ALA A 66 7.00 5.68 3.64
CA ALA A 66 6.99 4.81 4.81
C ALA A 66 6.37 3.43 4.50
N VAL A 67 5.23 3.41 3.80
CA VAL A 67 4.58 2.17 3.36
C VAL A 67 5.41 1.47 2.29
N ASP A 68 5.97 2.20 1.33
CA ASP A 68 6.83 1.63 0.28
C ASP A 68 8.08 0.96 0.86
N GLY A 69 8.67 1.53 1.91
CA GLY A 69 9.77 0.90 2.65
C GLY A 69 9.37 -0.46 3.26
N CYS A 70 8.13 -0.58 3.75
CA CYS A 70 7.60 -1.85 4.26
C CYS A 70 7.33 -2.85 3.13
N VAL A 71 6.73 -2.40 2.04
CA VAL A 71 6.46 -3.24 0.84
C VAL A 71 7.76 -3.71 0.19
N SER A 72 8.79 -2.88 0.18
CA SER A 72 10.14 -3.22 -0.29
C SER A 72 10.78 -4.32 0.57
N ARG A 73 10.53 -4.35 1.89
CA ARG A 73 10.95 -5.46 2.76
C ARG A 73 10.16 -6.73 2.47
N LEU A 74 8.85 -6.61 2.26
CA LEU A 74 8.00 -7.74 1.85
C LEU A 74 8.55 -8.38 0.57
N LYS A 75 8.91 -7.59 -0.45
CA LYS A 75 9.53 -8.07 -1.69
C LYS A 75 10.77 -8.94 -1.46
N ARG A 76 11.62 -8.57 -0.51
CA ARG A 76 12.88 -9.27 -0.21
C ARG A 76 12.67 -10.62 0.47
N HIS A 77 11.61 -10.76 1.27
CA HIS A 77 11.39 -11.95 2.11
C HIS A 77 10.26 -12.86 1.62
N ARG A 78 9.27 -12.29 0.94
CA ARG A 78 7.97 -12.90 0.63
C ARG A 78 7.48 -12.39 -0.73
N TYR A 79 8.21 -12.77 -1.77
CA TYR A 79 8.02 -12.24 -3.12
C TYR A 79 6.62 -12.55 -3.69
N ASP A 80 6.12 -13.77 -3.46
CA ASP A 80 4.80 -14.18 -3.94
C ASP A 80 3.68 -13.33 -3.33
N GLU A 81 3.74 -13.03 -2.04
CA GLU A 81 2.78 -12.17 -1.36
C GLU A 81 2.94 -10.70 -1.74
N TRP A 82 4.18 -10.25 -1.96
CA TRP A 82 4.46 -8.93 -2.52
C TRP A 82 3.79 -8.75 -3.89
N GLU A 83 3.88 -9.75 -4.77
CA GLU A 83 3.25 -9.69 -6.09
C GLU A 83 1.72 -9.51 -5.98
N LEU A 84 1.08 -10.17 -5.00
CA LEU A 84 -0.34 -9.99 -4.73
C LEU A 84 -0.67 -8.56 -4.30
N VAL A 85 0.16 -7.94 -3.46
CA VAL A 85 0.01 -6.54 -3.04
C VAL A 85 0.07 -5.61 -4.24
N ILE A 86 1.08 -5.75 -5.11
CA ILE A 86 1.23 -4.91 -6.31
C ILE A 86 0.04 -5.10 -7.26
N ARG A 87 -0.34 -6.34 -7.56
CA ARG A 87 -1.48 -6.63 -8.45
C ARG A 87 -2.79 -6.07 -7.92
N HIS A 88 -3.04 -6.22 -6.62
CA HIS A 88 -4.30 -5.83 -6.03
C HIS A 88 -4.41 -4.32 -5.78
N TYR A 89 -3.40 -3.72 -5.14
CA TYR A 89 -3.47 -2.34 -4.68
C TYR A 89 -2.95 -1.34 -5.71
N VAL A 90 -1.91 -1.68 -6.46
CA VAL A 90 -1.37 -0.80 -7.51
C VAL A 90 -2.16 -1.03 -8.80
N TYR A 91 -2.21 -2.25 -9.32
CA TYR A 91 -2.91 -2.51 -10.60
C TYR A 91 -4.44 -2.65 -10.49
N ASN A 92 -5.00 -2.55 -9.28
CA ASN A 92 -6.44 -2.65 -9.04
C ASN A 92 -7.07 -3.95 -9.59
N GLN A 93 -6.31 -5.04 -9.64
CA GLN A 93 -6.85 -6.35 -10.05
C GLN A 93 -7.71 -6.93 -8.92
N SER A 94 -8.88 -7.47 -9.25
CA SER A 94 -9.71 -8.17 -8.26
C SER A 94 -9.04 -9.47 -7.81
N LYS A 95 -9.28 -9.90 -6.56
CA LYS A 95 -8.73 -11.15 -6.01
C LYS A 95 -9.11 -12.35 -6.90
N ARG A 96 -10.32 -12.34 -7.47
CA ARG A 96 -10.81 -13.29 -8.50
C ARG A 96 -10.00 -13.27 -9.79
N ALA A 97 -9.67 -12.08 -10.30
CA ALA A 97 -8.87 -11.96 -11.51
C ALA A 97 -7.47 -12.53 -11.29
N ILE A 98 -6.84 -12.21 -10.16
CA ILE A 98 -5.53 -12.75 -9.77
C ILE A 98 -5.60 -14.28 -9.63
N ALA A 99 -6.61 -14.81 -8.94
CA ALA A 99 -6.82 -16.25 -8.78
C ALA A 99 -6.90 -16.98 -10.13
N ARG A 100 -7.69 -16.45 -11.09
CA ARG A 100 -7.78 -17.01 -12.45
C ARG A 100 -6.44 -16.95 -13.19
N GLN A 101 -5.72 -15.83 -13.13
CA GLN A 101 -4.42 -15.66 -13.79
C GLN A 101 -3.35 -16.62 -13.22
N GLN A 102 -3.34 -16.82 -11.90
CA GLN A 102 -2.40 -17.72 -11.23
C GLN A 102 -2.86 -19.18 -11.20
N LYS A 103 -4.05 -19.50 -11.72
CA LYS A 103 -4.68 -20.84 -11.64
C LYS A 103 -4.74 -21.39 -10.20
N LYS A 104 -5.05 -20.51 -9.24
CA LYS A 104 -5.19 -20.82 -7.80
C LYS A 104 -6.62 -20.57 -7.33
N ASP A 105 -6.98 -21.15 -6.19
CA ASP A 105 -8.24 -20.82 -5.50
C ASP A 105 -8.22 -19.35 -4.99
N GLU A 106 -9.33 -18.65 -5.15
CA GLU A 106 -9.54 -17.30 -4.58
C GLU A 106 -9.32 -17.30 -3.06
N ARG A 107 -9.65 -18.40 -2.37
CA ARG A 107 -9.39 -18.53 -0.93
C ARG A 107 -7.89 -18.44 -0.62
N ALA A 108 -7.04 -19.10 -1.41
CA ALA A 108 -5.60 -19.06 -1.24
C ALA A 108 -5.06 -17.64 -1.49
N ILE A 109 -5.56 -16.95 -2.51
CA ILE A 109 -5.21 -15.55 -2.78
C ILE A 109 -5.60 -14.65 -1.59
N ARG A 110 -6.79 -14.82 -1.02
CA ARG A 110 -7.24 -14.05 0.15
C ARG A 110 -6.36 -14.27 1.37
N ILE A 111 -6.01 -15.52 1.68
CA ILE A 111 -5.14 -15.87 2.81
C ILE A 111 -3.75 -15.24 2.62
N ASN A 112 -3.14 -15.44 1.45
CA ASN A 112 -1.80 -14.91 1.20
C ASN A 112 -1.76 -13.39 1.21
N LEU A 113 -2.78 -12.74 0.64
CA LEU A 113 -2.88 -11.28 0.67
C LEU A 113 -3.09 -10.75 2.09
N GLN A 114 -3.92 -11.41 2.92
CA GLN A 114 -4.06 -11.05 4.34
C GLN A 114 -2.74 -11.21 5.11
N MET A 115 -1.95 -12.25 4.80
CA MET A 115 -0.63 -12.42 5.39
C MET A 115 0.37 -11.35 4.93
N ALA A 116 0.21 -10.82 3.72
CA ALA A 116 0.98 -9.69 3.20
C ALA A 116 0.60 -8.39 3.92
N GLU A 117 -0.71 -8.13 4.03
CA GLU A 117 -1.29 -7.00 4.77
C GLU A 117 -0.78 -7.00 6.22
N GLY A 118 -0.85 -8.14 6.92
CA GLY A 118 -0.34 -8.27 8.28
C GLY A 118 1.17 -8.07 8.41
N PHE A 119 1.96 -8.42 7.40
CA PHE A 119 3.39 -8.15 7.39
C PHE A 119 3.68 -6.65 7.30
N VAL A 120 2.97 -5.92 6.44
CA VAL A 120 3.12 -4.46 6.30
C VAL A 120 2.71 -3.75 7.60
N ASP A 121 1.56 -4.12 8.18
CA ASP A 121 1.12 -3.55 9.46
C ASP A 121 2.11 -3.86 10.59
N GLY A 122 2.64 -5.08 10.63
CA GLY A 122 3.69 -5.47 11.58
C GLY A 122 4.99 -4.67 11.41
N CYS A 123 5.41 -4.38 10.17
CA CYS A 123 6.57 -3.51 9.92
C CYS A 123 6.34 -2.09 10.43
N LEU A 124 5.18 -1.52 10.16
CA LEU A 124 4.81 -0.18 10.63
C LEU A 124 4.74 -0.12 12.17
N ALA A 125 4.20 -1.16 12.81
CA ALA A 125 4.15 -1.27 14.26
C ALA A 125 5.55 -1.42 14.89
N MET A 126 6.40 -2.30 14.33
CA MET A 126 7.76 -2.55 14.83
C MET A 126 8.65 -1.30 14.73
N MET A 127 8.47 -0.48 13.69
CA MET A 127 9.24 0.75 13.50
C MET A 127 8.61 1.98 14.20
N ASP A 128 7.52 1.77 14.94
CA ASP A 128 6.68 2.81 15.56
C ASP A 128 6.33 3.97 14.61
N ILE A 129 5.97 3.64 13.37
CA ILE A 129 5.59 4.64 12.38
C ILE A 129 4.12 5.03 12.60
N CYS A 130 3.88 6.32 12.76
CA CYS A 130 2.56 6.94 12.74
C CYS A 130 2.36 7.57 11.36
N LEU A 131 1.35 7.11 10.64
CA LEU A 131 0.99 7.66 9.33
C LEU A 131 0.09 8.87 9.55
N GLU A 132 0.19 9.89 8.70
CA GLU A 132 -0.70 11.05 8.78
C GLU A 132 -2.14 10.64 8.49
N MET A 133 -2.34 9.66 7.62
CA MET A 133 -3.65 9.08 7.32
C MET A 133 -4.26 8.21 8.45
N ASP A 134 -3.55 7.93 9.54
CA ASP A 134 -4.06 7.08 10.64
C ASP A 134 -5.30 7.69 11.34
N THR A 135 -5.50 9.01 11.25
CA THR A 135 -6.68 9.70 11.81
C THR A 135 -7.96 9.45 11.02
N GLU A 136 -7.84 9.10 9.74
CA GLU A 136 -8.97 8.92 8.81
C GLU A 136 -9.28 7.43 8.55
N ILE A 137 -8.42 6.53 9.02
CA ILE A 137 -8.41 5.11 8.67
C ILE A 137 -8.65 4.22 9.91
N GLN A 138 -9.36 4.76 10.90
CA GLN A 138 -9.73 4.03 12.11
C GLN A 138 -10.95 3.14 11.81
N ASN A 139 -10.88 1.87 12.28
CA ASN A 139 -12.03 0.95 12.26
C ASN A 139 -13.02 1.26 13.37
#